data_AF-A0A3M1A369-F1
#
_entry.id   AF-A0A3M1A369-F1
#
_cell.length_a   1.000
_cell.length_b   1.000
_cell.length_c   1.000
_cell.angle_alpha   90.00
_cell.angle_beta   90.00
_cell.angle_gamma   90.00
#
_symmetry.space_group_name_H-M   'P 1'
#
loop_
_entity.id
_entity.type
_entity.pdbx_description
1 polymer ?
#
loop_
_entity_poly.entity_id
_entity_poly.type
_entity_poly.pdbx_seq_one_letter_code
_entity_poly.pdbx_strand_id
1 'polypeptide(L)'
;MTKVRARLARREENRFATGECFMNRLDVRGLRGPRSILAIRRRLLELDGGALLEVIADDPALVSDLPAFCSQSGHRLVMAQEKDGRLNFLVAARETRNSSQDRPVETSYCVSAAC
;
A
#
# COMPACT_ATOMS: atom_id res chain seq x y z
N MET A 1 -21.69 30.40 27.18
CA MET A 1 -21.23 29.01 27.36
C MET A 1 -22.24 28.09 26.70
N THR A 2 -22.00 27.69 25.45
CA THR A 2 -23.00 26.96 24.66
C THR A 2 -22.33 25.83 23.87
N LYS A 3 -22.64 24.61 24.33
CA LYS A 3 -22.91 23.38 23.57
C LYS A 3 -21.81 22.70 22.75
N VAL A 4 -21.54 21.48 23.22
CA VAL A 4 -21.57 20.21 22.48
C VAL A 4 -20.25 19.76 21.83
N ARG A 5 -19.58 18.90 22.58
CA ARG A 5 -18.60 17.92 22.15
C ARG A 5 -19.18 17.08 21.00
N ALA A 6 -18.67 17.28 19.78
CA ALA A 6 -18.88 16.36 18.68
C ALA A 6 -18.11 15.06 18.97
N ARG A 7 -18.84 14.06 19.47
CA ARG A 7 -18.39 12.69 19.66
C ARG A 7 -18.12 12.07 18.28
N LEU A 8 -16.87 11.68 18.05
CA LEU A 8 -16.45 10.39 17.48
C LEU A 8 -17.42 9.79 16.45
N ALA A 9 -17.20 10.10 15.18
CA ALA A 9 -17.65 9.26 14.09
C ALA A 9 -16.88 7.92 14.16
N ARG A 10 -17.49 6.92 14.81
CA ARG A 10 -17.20 5.49 14.62
C ARG A 10 -17.19 5.22 13.12
N ARG A 11 -16.07 4.80 12.52
CA ARG A 11 -15.67 3.38 12.34
C ARG A 11 -16.83 2.47 11.91
N GLU A 12 -17.53 2.85 10.86
CA GLU A 12 -18.24 1.96 9.93
C GLU A 12 -17.36 1.96 8.68
N GLU A 13 -16.77 0.89 8.18
CA GLU A 13 -17.29 -0.45 7.93
C GLU A 13 -16.07 -1.38 7.73
N ASN A 14 -15.78 -2.25 8.71
CA ASN A 14 -14.84 -3.35 8.48
C ASN A 14 -15.37 -4.59 9.21
N ARG A 15 -16.47 -5.11 8.67
CA ARG A 15 -17.16 -6.27 9.21
C ARG A 15 -17.43 -7.26 8.09
N PHE A 16 -16.39 -7.84 7.49
CA PHE A 16 -16.57 -9.10 6.76
C PHE A 16 -15.35 -10.02 6.92
N ALA A 17 -15.52 -10.97 7.83
CA ALA A 17 -14.81 -12.24 7.85
C ALA A 17 -15.64 -13.25 7.05
N THR A 18 -15.13 -13.68 5.89
CA THR A 18 -15.38 -14.98 5.21
C THR A 18 -14.49 -14.98 3.97
N GLY A 19 -13.44 -15.81 3.91
CA GLY A 19 -12.83 -16.39 2.69
C GLY A 19 -12.46 -15.55 1.47
N GLU A 20 -12.71 -14.25 1.46
CA GLU A 20 -12.53 -13.35 0.33
C GLU A 20 -11.30 -12.50 0.64
N CYS A 21 -10.21 -12.68 -0.12
CA CYS A 21 -9.04 -11.82 -0.05
C CYS A 21 -9.46 -10.42 -0.49
N PHE A 22 -9.91 -9.60 0.46
CA PHE A 22 -10.42 -8.27 0.21
C PHE A 22 -9.25 -7.38 -0.27
N MET A 23 -9.11 -7.31 -1.58
CA MET A 23 -8.09 -6.52 -2.24
C MET A 23 -8.48 -5.05 -2.10
N ASN A 24 -7.65 -4.27 -1.42
CA ASN A 24 -7.92 -2.85 -1.28
C ASN A 24 -7.66 -2.17 -2.63
N ARG A 25 -8.60 -1.36 -3.10
CA ARG A 25 -8.48 -0.64 -4.37
C ARG A 25 -8.47 0.86 -4.13
N LEU A 26 -7.56 1.57 -4.79
CA LEU A 26 -7.42 3.01 -4.73
C LEU A 26 -7.39 3.60 -6.14
N ASP A 27 -8.35 4.49 -6.39
CA ASP A 27 -8.42 5.26 -7.62
C ASP A 27 -7.73 6.60 -7.42
N VAL A 28 -6.63 6.84 -8.14
CA VAL A 28 -5.90 8.12 -8.12
C VAL A 28 -5.99 8.86 -9.46
N ARG A 29 -7.01 8.54 -10.26
CA ARG A 29 -7.24 9.19 -11.54
C ARG A 29 -7.51 10.69 -11.36
N GLY A 30 -6.97 11.50 -12.26
CA GLY A 30 -7.05 12.97 -12.20
C GLY A 30 -6.10 13.62 -11.18
N LEU A 31 -5.35 12.84 -10.40
CA LEU A 31 -4.25 13.34 -9.57
C LEU A 31 -2.94 13.16 -10.33
N ARG A 32 -2.26 14.26 -10.64
CA ARG A 32 -0.96 14.23 -11.35
C ARG A 32 0.20 14.61 -10.43
N GLY A 33 1.37 14.03 -10.68
CA GLY A 33 2.61 14.36 -9.98
C GLY A 33 2.58 13.99 -8.49
N PRO A 34 3.00 14.87 -7.56
CA PRO A 34 3.21 14.47 -6.16
C PRO A 34 1.92 14.06 -5.42
N ARG A 35 0.74 14.47 -5.91
CA ARG A 35 -0.53 14.23 -5.21
C ARG A 35 -0.98 12.77 -5.27
N SER A 36 -0.69 12.06 -6.38
CA SER A 36 -1.03 10.65 -6.56
C SER A 36 -0.19 9.76 -5.63
N ILE A 37 1.13 9.98 -5.59
CA ILE A 37 2.04 9.27 -4.67
C ILE A 37 1.63 9.48 -3.20
N LEU A 38 1.25 10.70 -2.83
CA LEU A 38 0.81 10.99 -1.46
C LEU A 38 -0.49 10.26 -1.10
N ALA A 39 -1.43 10.13 -2.04
CA ALA A 39 -2.66 9.37 -1.82
C ALA A 39 -2.36 7.88 -1.61
N ILE A 40 -1.48 7.30 -2.42
CA ILE A 40 -1.04 5.89 -2.32
C ILE A 40 -0.35 5.65 -0.99
N ARG A 41 0.59 6.54 -0.61
CA ARG A 41 1.28 6.48 0.68
C ARG A 41 0.30 6.50 1.84
N ARG A 42 -0.68 7.41 1.82
CA ARG A 42 -1.70 7.50 2.88
C ARG A 42 -2.46 6.19 2.99
N ARG A 43 -2.86 5.60 1.86
CA ARG A 43 -3.61 4.33 1.87
C ARG A 43 -2.76 3.17 2.37
N LEU A 44 -1.51 3.06 1.95
CA LEU A 44 -0.58 2.03 2.42
C LEU A 44 -0.28 2.13 3.92
N LEU A 45 -0.38 3.32 4.52
CA LEU A 45 -0.23 3.52 5.97
C LEU A 45 -1.47 3.09 6.77
N GLU A 46 -2.64 3.02 6.13
CA GLU A 46 -3.88 2.54 6.75
C GLU A 46 -4.02 1.01 6.68
N LEU A 47 -3.19 0.35 5.86
CA LEU A 47 -3.22 -1.09 5.66
C LEU A 47 -2.27 -1.80 6.62
N ASP A 48 -2.69 -2.98 7.08
CA ASP A 48 -1.83 -3.92 7.77
C ASP A 48 -0.72 -4.43 6.84
N GLY A 49 0.42 -4.75 7.43
CA GLY A 49 1.54 -5.26 6.65
C GLY A 49 1.24 -6.58 5.94
N GLY A 50 1.69 -6.68 4.70
CA GLY A 50 1.37 -7.82 3.83
C GLY A 50 0.05 -7.69 3.06
N ALA A 51 -0.77 -6.67 3.35
CA ALA A 51 -1.98 -6.40 2.56
C ALA A 51 -1.64 -5.91 1.14
N LEU A 52 -2.48 -6.26 0.17
CA LEU A 52 -2.35 -5.83 -1.23
C LEU A 52 -3.25 -4.64 -1.53
N LEU A 53 -2.68 -3.64 -2.19
CA LEU A 53 -3.34 -2.45 -2.69
C LEU A 53 -3.27 -2.42 -4.23
N GLU A 54 -4.42 -2.51 -4.88
CA GLU A 54 -4.59 -2.16 -6.28
C GLU A 54 -4.67 -0.63 -6.42
N VAL A 55 -3.83 -0.05 -7.28
CA VAL A 55 -3.84 1.39 -7.59
C VAL A 55 -4.15 1.57 -9.07
N ILE A 56 -5.11 2.44 -9.37
CA ILE A 56 -5.47 2.81 -10.74
C ILE A 56 -5.15 4.27 -10.97
N ALA A 57 -4.32 4.53 -11.97
CA ALA A 57 -3.86 5.85 -12.34
C ALA A 57 -3.92 6.07 -13.85
N ASP A 58 -3.99 7.34 -14.26
CA ASP A 58 -3.81 7.77 -15.66
C ASP A 58 -2.47 8.50 -15.89
N ASP A 59 -1.68 8.70 -14.82
CA ASP A 59 -0.46 9.50 -14.86
C ASP A 59 0.78 8.65 -15.24
N PRO A 60 1.44 8.89 -16.39
CA PRO A 60 2.60 8.09 -16.81
C PRO A 60 3.81 8.22 -15.87
N ALA A 61 3.89 9.31 -15.11
CA ALA A 61 4.96 9.50 -14.13
C ALA A 61 4.98 8.40 -13.05
N LEU A 62 3.81 7.84 -12.70
CA LEU A 62 3.71 6.76 -11.72
C LEU A 62 4.51 5.52 -12.09
N VAL A 63 4.73 5.26 -13.38
CA VAL A 63 5.51 4.10 -13.84
C VAL A 63 6.93 4.13 -13.27
N SER A 64 7.52 5.32 -13.12
CA SER A 64 8.85 5.50 -12.52
C SER A 64 8.80 5.89 -11.04
N ASP A 65 7.82 6.70 -10.61
CA ASP A 65 7.72 7.16 -9.22
C ASP A 65 7.32 6.04 -8.26
N LEU A 66 6.42 5.14 -8.65
CA LEU A 66 5.93 4.08 -7.78
C LEU A 66 7.02 3.07 -7.37
N PRO A 67 7.86 2.52 -8.28
CA PRO A 67 8.96 1.64 -7.88
C PRO A 67 10.00 2.37 -7.03
N ALA A 68 10.32 3.63 -7.35
CA ALA A 68 11.24 4.44 -6.54
C ALA A 68 10.69 4.67 -5.12
N PHE A 69 9.38 4.94 -5.00
CA PHE A 69 8.70 5.07 -3.72
C PHE A 69 8.70 3.75 -2.94
N CYS A 70 8.40 2.62 -3.59
CA CYS A 70 8.40 1.30 -2.96
C CYS A 70 9.77 0.95 -2.37
N SER A 71 10.84 1.15 -3.14
CA SER A 71 12.22 0.94 -2.70
C SER A 71 12.61 1.81 -1.49
N GLN A 72 12.17 3.06 -1.44
CA GLN A 72 12.46 3.98 -0.33
C GLN A 72 11.64 3.70 0.94
N SER A 73 10.38 3.28 0.78
CA SER A 73 9.43 3.07 1.89
C SER A 73 9.48 1.66 2.49
N GLY A 74 10.10 0.71 1.78
CA GLY A 74 10.13 -0.70 2.12
C GLY A 74 8.86 -1.45 1.72
N HIS A 75 8.02 -0.86 0.87
CA HIS A 75 6.88 -1.53 0.24
C HIS A 75 7.35 -2.37 -0.96
N ARG A 76 6.54 -3.35 -1.37
CA ARG A 76 6.87 -4.20 -2.52
C ARG A 76 5.90 -3.96 -3.67
N LEU A 77 6.41 -3.57 -4.82
CA LEU A 77 5.64 -3.56 -6.06
C LEU A 77 5.51 -5.00 -6.55
N VAL A 78 4.27 -5.51 -6.62
CA VAL A 78 3.95 -6.88 -7.06
C VAL A 78 3.70 -6.90 -8.56
N MET A 79 2.97 -5.92 -9.07
CA MET A 79 2.63 -5.84 -10.49
C MET A 79 2.51 -4.38 -10.94
N ALA A 80 2.89 -4.13 -12.18
CA ALA A 80 2.62 -2.91 -12.91
C ALA A 80 2.16 -3.31 -14.32
N GLN A 81 0.95 -2.93 -14.70
CA GLN A 81 0.39 -3.23 -16.01
C GLN A 81 -0.30 -1.98 -16.56
N GLU A 82 -0.12 -1.74 -17.86
CA GLU A 82 -0.93 -0.79 -18.59
C GLU A 82 -2.06 -1.52 -19.33
N LYS A 83 -3.30 -1.07 -19.14
CA LYS A 83 -4.48 -1.66 -19.76
C LYS A 83 -5.45 -0.56 -20.18
N ASP A 84 -5.85 -0.55 -21.46
CA ASP A 84 -6.82 0.40 -22.02
C ASP A 84 -6.48 1.88 -21.75
N GLY A 85 -5.18 2.22 -21.80
CA GLY A 85 -4.68 3.57 -21.50
C GLY A 85 -4.73 3.94 -20.01
N ARG A 86 -4.83 2.96 -19.12
CA ARG A 86 -4.80 3.11 -17.67
C ARG A 86 -3.66 2.31 -17.08
N LEU A 87 -3.10 2.81 -15.99
CA LEU A 87 -2.04 2.17 -15.26
C LEU A 87 -2.62 1.49 -14.02
N ASN A 88 -2.51 0.18 -13.99
CA ASN A 88 -2.89 -0.68 -12.88
C ASN A 88 -1.63 -1.15 -12.17
N PHE A 89 -1.48 -0.75 -10.92
CA PHE A 89 -0.39 -1.19 -10.05
C PHE A 89 -0.91 -2.02 -8.90
N LEU A 90 -0.08 -2.94 -8.44
CA LEU A 90 -0.39 -3.84 -7.34
C LEU A 90 0.76 -3.75 -6.35
N VAL A 91 0.51 -3.15 -5.19
CA VAL A 91 1.53 -2.85 -4.18
C VAL A 91 1.21 -3.62 -2.91
N ALA A 92 2.18 -4.35 -2.38
CA ALA A 92 2.09 -4.96 -1.07
C ALA A 92 2.61 -3.98 0.00
N ALA A 93 1.78 -3.74 1.00
CA ALA A 93 2.16 -3.00 2.20
C ALA A 93 3.32 -3.71 2.90
N ARG A 94 4.21 -2.93 3.50
CA ARG A 94 5.38 -3.45 4.19
C ARG A 94 4.91 -4.17 5.46
N GLU A 95 5.55 -5.25 5.82
CA GLU A 95 5.18 -6.00 7.02
C GLU A 95 5.31 -5.11 8.26
N THR A 96 4.20 -4.93 8.99
CA THR A 96 4.17 -4.20 10.26
C THR A 96 4.40 -5.23 11.34
N ARG A 97 5.62 -5.30 11.90
CA ARG A 97 5.91 -6.17 13.05
C ARG A 97 5.01 -5.76 14.21
N ASN A 98 3.88 -6.42 14.39
CA ASN A 98 3.08 -6.28 15.59
C ASN A 98 3.59 -7.30 16.61
N SER A 99 4.15 -6.79 17.70
CA SER A 99 4.87 -7.50 18.74
C SER A 99 4.05 -8.66 19.33
N SER A 100 4.48 -9.90 19.07
CA SER A 100 4.46 -11.07 20.00
C SER A 100 4.99 -12.37 19.39
N GLN A 101 5.29 -12.45 18.09
CA GLN A 101 5.90 -13.66 17.52
C GLN A 101 6.78 -13.37 16.29
N ASP A 102 7.85 -12.60 16.47
CA ASP A 102 8.85 -12.40 15.41
C ASP A 102 9.90 -13.52 15.51
N ARG A 103 9.67 -14.63 14.80
CA ARG A 103 10.82 -15.46 14.37
C ARG A 103 11.55 -14.66 13.29
N PRO A 104 12.88 -14.57 13.32
CA PRO A 104 13.61 -13.88 12.27
C PRO A 104 13.33 -14.58 10.93
N VAL A 105 12.74 -13.85 9.98
CA VAL A 105 12.83 -14.24 8.58
C VAL A 105 14.28 -14.05 8.17
N GLU A 106 15.01 -15.17 8.11
CA GLU A 106 16.35 -15.21 7.57
C GLU A 106 16.31 -14.68 6.14
N THR A 107 16.73 -13.44 5.98
CA THR A 107 17.26 -12.95 4.72
C THR A 107 18.52 -13.76 4.45
N SER A 108 18.34 -14.98 3.92
CA SER A 108 19.40 -15.81 3.37
C SER A 108 19.90 -15.14 2.10
N TYR A 109 20.66 -14.06 2.27
CA TYR A 109 21.64 -13.66 1.28
C TYR A 109 22.82 -14.61 1.48
N CYS A 110 22.90 -15.65 0.65
CA CYS A 110 24.15 -16.36 0.41
C CYS A 110 25.13 -15.37 -0.22
N VAL A 111 25.84 -14.59 0.60
CA VAL A 111 27.13 -14.04 0.17
C VAL A 111 28.12 -15.18 0.33
N SER A 112 28.27 -15.92 -0.76
CA SER A 112 29.35 -16.86 -0.97
C SER A 112 30.68 -16.18 -0.69
N ALA A 113 31.22 -16.42 0.50
CA ALA A 113 32.64 -16.38 0.75
C ALA A 113 33.21 -17.70 0.19
N ALA A 114 33.86 -17.63 -0.98
CA ALA A 114 34.94 -18.53 -1.41
C ALA A 114 35.24 -18.29 -2.90
N CYS A 115 36.23 -17.45 -3.18
CA CYS A 115 37.44 -17.84 -3.91
C CYS A 115 38.47 -16.72 -3.83
#